data_AF-A0AAC9P7F8-F1
#
_entry.id   AF-A0AAC9P7F8-F1
#
_cell.length_a   1.000
_cell.length_b   1.000
_cell.length_c   1.000
_cell.angle_alpha   90.00
_cell.angle_beta   90.00
_cell.angle_gamma   90.00
#
_symmetry.space_group_name_H-M   'P 1'
#
loop_
_entity.id
_entity.type
_entity.pdbx_description
1 polymer ?
#
loop_
_entity_poly.entity_id
_entity_poly.type
_entity_poly.pdbx_seq_one_letter_code
_entity_poly.pdbx_strand_id
1 'polypeptide(L)'
;MSTMAWFLDARIPVDIRTAVMPTPVADGVAMLMEAGIAAENRPANTRIFQPAAPRDRRHGADCACCTLRSPLAEALSVLFLDRVRGQVDFNSVVVIMSSPEAAEQAIETLRNDPLLAARFRPVPPAEKQDGIEA
;
A
#
# COMPACT_ATOMS: atom_id res chain seq x y z
N MET A 1 -39.68 4.57 9.90
CA MET A 1 -38.54 5.51 9.73
C MET A 1 -37.29 4.65 9.68
N SER A 2 -36.78 4.32 8.49
CA SER A 2 -35.51 3.58 8.35
C SER A 2 -34.36 4.54 8.50
N THR A 3 -33.63 4.43 9.60
CA THR A 3 -32.34 5.09 9.76
C THR A 3 -31.36 4.39 8.83
N MET A 4 -31.03 5.00 7.68
CA MET A 4 -29.89 4.55 6.89
C MET A 4 -28.63 4.84 7.70
N ALA A 5 -28.07 3.81 8.33
CA ALA A 5 -26.72 3.87 8.86
C ALA A 5 -25.75 3.86 7.68
N TRP A 6 -25.32 5.03 7.24
CA TRP A 6 -24.21 5.18 6.30
C TRP A 6 -22.94 4.74 7.02
N PHE A 7 -22.48 3.51 6.74
CA PHE A 7 -21.15 3.06 7.16
C PHE A 7 -20.12 3.72 6.25
N LEU A 8 -19.54 4.84 6.71
CA LEU A 8 -18.37 5.43 6.08
C LEU A 8 -17.15 4.58 6.47
N ASP A 9 -16.61 3.80 5.53
CA ASP A 9 -15.33 3.12 5.74
C ASP A 9 -14.20 4.18 5.72
N ALA A 10 -13.78 4.60 6.91
CA ALA A 10 -12.74 5.61 7.11
C ALA A 10 -11.31 5.09 6.86
N ARG A 11 -11.14 3.83 6.48
CA ARG A 11 -9.82 3.27 6.18
C ARG A 11 -9.25 3.88 4.91
N ILE A 12 -7.94 4.10 4.94
CA ILE A 12 -7.19 4.72 3.86
C ILE A 12 -7.17 3.77 2.66
N PRO A 13 -7.66 4.19 1.48
CA PRO A 13 -7.62 3.37 0.27
C PRO A 13 -6.17 3.13 -0.18
N VAL A 14 -5.88 1.88 -0.54
CA VAL A 14 -4.60 1.43 -1.10
C VAL A 14 -4.85 0.81 -2.47
N ASP A 15 -4.30 1.45 -3.50
CA ASP A 15 -4.31 0.97 -4.89
C ASP A 15 -3.00 0.22 -5.17
N ILE A 16 -3.11 -1.07 -5.48
CA ILE A 16 -1.96 -1.93 -5.79
C ILE A 16 -1.83 -2.07 -7.29
N ARG A 17 -0.69 -1.67 -7.84
CA ARG A 17 -0.39 -1.71 -9.28
C ARG A 17 0.87 -2.51 -9.56
N THR A 18 0.94 -3.12 -10.73
CA THR A 18 2.21 -3.65 -11.25
C THR A 18 2.97 -2.55 -11.98
N ALA A 19 4.28 -2.68 -12.10
CA ALA A 19 5.21 -1.69 -12.66
C ALA A 19 4.98 -1.29 -14.15
N VAL A 20 3.83 -1.61 -14.75
CA VAL A 20 3.57 -1.37 -16.17
C VAL A 20 3.52 0.12 -16.51
N MET A 21 3.17 1.01 -15.57
CA MET A 21 3.52 2.45 -15.57
C MET A 21 3.06 3.09 -14.24
N PRO A 22 3.93 3.77 -13.48
CA PRO A 22 3.45 4.65 -12.42
C PRO A 22 2.83 5.90 -13.07
N THR A 23 1.49 5.98 -13.09
CA THR A 23 0.77 7.22 -13.38
C THR A 23 1.26 8.30 -12.42
N PRO A 24 1.36 9.58 -12.84
CA PRO A 24 1.68 10.67 -11.94
C PRO A 24 0.80 10.60 -10.69
N VAL A 25 1.46 10.63 -9.54
CA VAL A 25 0.80 10.58 -8.24
C VAL A 25 0.29 11.98 -7.95
N ALA A 26 -1.03 12.13 -7.92
CA ALA A 26 -1.67 13.42 -7.63
C ALA A 26 -1.32 13.91 -6.21
N ASP A 27 -1.49 15.20 -5.98
CA ASP A 27 -1.35 15.78 -4.64
C ASP A 27 -2.24 15.05 -3.63
N GLY A 28 -1.72 14.82 -2.43
CA GLY A 28 -2.43 14.07 -1.39
C GLY A 28 -2.46 12.55 -1.58
N VAL A 29 -1.71 11.99 -2.53
CA VAL A 29 -1.52 10.54 -2.68
C VAL A 29 -0.07 10.17 -2.30
N ALA A 30 0.08 9.21 -1.39
CA ALA A 30 1.40 8.68 -1.04
C ALA A 30 1.77 7.51 -1.95
N MET A 31 3.05 7.39 -2.30
CA MET A 31 3.54 6.32 -3.17
C MET A 31 4.55 5.44 -2.43
N LEU A 32 4.30 4.13 -2.43
CA LEU A 32 5.24 3.10 -2.01
C LEU A 32 5.68 2.28 -3.21
N MET A 33 6.98 2.07 -3.34
CA MET A 33 7.54 1.24 -4.40
C MET A 33 8.41 0.15 -3.79
N GLU A 34 8.27 -1.06 -4.31
CA GLU A 34 9.23 -2.13 -4.05
C GLU A 34 10.60 -1.76 -4.64
N ALA A 35 11.68 -2.02 -3.89
CA ALA A 35 13.04 -1.78 -4.35
C ALA A 35 13.36 -2.61 -5.60
N GLY A 36 14.09 -2.01 -6.55
CA GLY A 36 14.44 -2.64 -7.82
C GLY A 36 13.49 -2.31 -8.97
N ILE A 37 12.36 -1.64 -8.70
CA ILE A 37 11.49 -1.11 -9.76
C ILE A 37 12.07 0.20 -10.28
N ALA A 38 12.45 0.23 -11.55
CA ALA A 38 12.82 1.46 -12.25
C ALA A 38 11.57 2.29 -12.55
N ALA A 39 11.54 3.56 -12.13
CA ALA A 39 10.52 4.51 -12.51
C ALA A 39 11.16 5.74 -13.12
N GLU A 40 10.86 6.01 -14.39
CA GLU A 40 11.41 7.14 -15.15
C GLU A 40 10.88 8.49 -14.64
N ASN A 41 9.77 8.49 -13.89
CA ASN A 41 9.16 9.67 -13.28
C ASN A 41 8.75 9.37 -11.84
N ARG A 42 9.71 9.43 -10.92
CA ARG A 42 9.47 9.19 -9.50
C ARG A 42 9.07 10.50 -8.80
N PRO A 43 7.83 10.64 -8.29
CA PRO A 43 7.43 11.80 -7.49
C PRO A 43 8.35 11.98 -6.27
N ALA A 44 8.61 13.22 -5.88
CA ALA A 44 9.50 13.54 -4.75
C ALA A 44 9.03 12.91 -3.41
N ASN A 45 7.73 12.64 -3.27
CA ASN A 45 7.12 12.03 -2.08
C ASN A 45 7.10 10.49 -2.10
N THR A 46 7.80 9.85 -3.05
CA THR A 46 7.86 8.38 -3.13
C THR A 46 8.76 7.78 -2.07
N ARG A 47 8.31 6.73 -1.37
CA ARG A 47 9.17 5.92 -0.50
C ARG A 47 9.44 4.55 -1.13
N ILE A 48 10.71 4.12 -1.07
CA ILE A 48 11.09 2.75 -1.45
C ILE A 48 11.05 1.90 -0.20
N PHE A 49 10.51 0.69 -0.30
CA PHE A 49 10.71 -0.35 0.70
C PHE A 49 11.42 -1.54 0.07
N GLN A 50 12.27 -2.20 0.86
CA GLN A 50 12.94 -3.41 0.41
C GLN A 50 11.93 -4.57 0.39
N PRO A 51 11.85 -5.37 -0.69
CA PRO A 51 11.09 -6.62 -0.64
C PRO A 51 11.65 -7.57 0.42
N ALA A 52 10.86 -8.57 0.80
CA ALA A 52 11.30 -9.55 1.77
C ALA A 52 12.50 -10.29 1.18
N ALA A 53 13.69 -10.07 1.74
CA ALA A 53 14.82 -10.93 1.44
C ALA A 53 14.44 -12.38 1.83
N PRO A 54 14.88 -13.39 1.07
CA PRO A 54 14.88 -14.76 1.56
C PRO A 54 15.52 -14.78 2.95
N ARG A 55 14.84 -15.40 3.91
CA ARG A 55 15.08 -15.26 5.36
C ARG A 55 16.54 -15.44 5.74
N ASP A 56 17.25 -14.34 5.98
CA ASP A 56 18.38 -14.29 6.89
C ASP A 56 18.33 -12.99 7.70
N ARG A 57 17.47 -12.97 8.73
CA ARG A 57 17.43 -11.89 9.73
C ARG A 57 18.10 -12.37 11.02
N ARG A 58 19.42 -12.22 11.11
CA ARG A 58 20.18 -12.27 12.38
C ARG A 58 19.91 -11.02 13.24
N HIS A 59 18.77 -11.05 13.92
CA HIS A 59 18.51 -10.69 15.32
C HIS A 59 19.14 -9.40 15.91
N GLY A 60 18.25 -8.49 16.31
CA GLY A 60 18.45 -7.46 17.34
C GLY A 60 17.10 -6.96 17.86
N ALA A 61 16.73 -7.44 19.05
CA ALA A 61 15.58 -7.06 19.91
C ALA A 61 14.30 -6.55 19.24
N ASP A 62 13.38 -7.46 18.88
CA ASP A 62 11.94 -7.20 18.90
C ASP A 62 11.16 -8.53 18.87
N CYS A 63 10.07 -8.58 19.65
CA CYS A 63 9.25 -9.78 19.91
C CYS A 63 8.87 -10.56 18.64
N ALA A 64 8.58 -11.86 18.81
CA ALA A 64 8.16 -12.76 17.72
C ALA A 64 7.00 -12.23 16.85
N CYS A 65 6.17 -11.32 17.37
CA CYS A 65 5.10 -10.66 16.62
C CYS A 65 5.58 -9.67 15.55
N CYS A 66 6.74 -9.02 15.71
CA CYS A 66 7.32 -8.11 14.73
C CYS A 66 8.09 -8.87 13.63
N THR A 67 8.74 -9.98 13.96
CA THR A 67 9.51 -10.81 13.01
C THR A 67 8.65 -11.46 11.93
N LEU A 68 7.33 -11.56 12.15
CA LEU A 68 6.36 -12.22 11.26
C LEU A 68 5.73 -11.28 10.22
N ARG A 69 5.87 -9.96 10.36
CA ARG A 69 5.18 -9.02 9.46
C ARG A 69 5.94 -8.89 8.13
N SER A 70 5.19 -8.76 7.05
CA SER A 70 5.79 -8.57 5.72
C SER A 70 6.42 -7.17 5.60
N PRO A 71 7.43 -6.98 4.74
CA PRO A 71 8.04 -5.67 4.55
C PRO A 71 7.07 -4.60 4.04
N LEU A 72 6.05 -4.98 3.28
CA LEU A 72 4.97 -4.07 2.90
C LEU A 72 4.21 -3.58 4.15
N ALA A 73 3.95 -4.47 5.10
CA ALA A 73 3.27 -4.13 6.35
C ALA A 73 4.12 -3.21 7.24
N GLU A 74 5.43 -3.44 7.30
CA GLU A 74 6.40 -2.54 7.96
C GLU A 74 6.37 -1.15 7.28
N ALA A 75 6.49 -1.09 5.95
CA ALA A 75 6.52 0.15 5.19
C ALA A 75 5.24 0.99 5.33
N LEU A 76 4.06 0.36 5.22
CA LEU A 76 2.78 1.03 5.41
C LEU A 76 2.58 1.50 6.86
N SER A 77 3.11 0.76 7.85
CA SER A 77 3.04 1.16 9.26
C SER A 77 3.87 2.41 9.52
N VAL A 78 5.10 2.48 8.97
CA VAL A 78 5.94 3.68 9.05
C VAL A 78 5.29 4.87 8.34
N LEU A 79 4.76 4.65 7.13
CA LEU A 79 4.05 5.69 6.38
C LEU A 79 2.85 6.25 7.15
N PHE A 80 2.06 5.37 7.80
CA PHE A 80 0.94 5.79 8.64
C PHE A 80 1.39 6.59 9.86
N LEU A 81 2.47 6.18 10.53
CA LEU A 81 3.00 6.90 11.69
C LEU A 81 3.47 8.31 11.30
N ASP A 82 4.11 8.45 10.15
CA ASP A 82 4.56 9.75 9.66
C ASP A 82 3.38 10.66 9.31
N ARG A 83 2.28 10.10 8.82
CA ARG A 83 1.01 10.84 8.65
C ARG A 83 0.45 11.34 9.98
N VAL A 84 0.35 10.46 10.96
CA VAL A 84 -0.15 10.82 12.30
C VAL A 84 0.73 11.88 12.97
N ARG A 85 2.03 11.89 12.68
CA ARG A 85 3.00 12.89 13.17
C ARG A 85 3.04 14.18 12.36
N GLY A 86 2.20 14.33 11.33
CA GLY A 86 2.16 15.50 10.46
C GLY A 86 3.40 15.69 9.58
N GLN A 87 4.18 14.62 9.36
CA GLN A 87 5.40 14.66 8.53
C GLN A 87 5.09 14.48 7.04
N VAL A 88 4.00 13.78 6.74
CA VAL A 88 3.47 13.60 5.39
C VAL A 88 1.95 13.72 5.47
N ASP A 89 1.31 14.32 4.46
CA ASP A 89 -0.15 14.33 4.37
C ASP A 89 -0.59 13.56 3.13
N PHE A 90 -1.59 12.70 3.30
CA PHE A 90 -2.18 11.91 2.22
C PHE A 90 -3.55 11.36 2.60
N ASN A 91 -4.37 11.13 1.58
CA ASN A 91 -5.71 10.58 1.67
C ASN A 91 -5.82 9.19 1.03
N SER A 92 -4.84 8.79 0.22
CA SER A 92 -4.75 7.46 -0.39
C SER A 92 -3.28 7.05 -0.58
N VAL A 93 -3.06 5.75 -0.81
CA VAL A 93 -1.74 5.18 -1.08
C VAL A 93 -1.77 4.41 -2.40
N VAL A 94 -0.75 4.59 -3.22
CA VAL A 94 -0.45 3.72 -4.37
C VAL A 94 0.76 2.86 -4.02
N VAL A 95 0.64 1.54 -4.17
CA VAL A 95 1.73 0.58 -3.97
C VAL A 95 2.08 -0.04 -5.33
N ILE A 96 3.32 0.15 -5.77
CA ILE A 96 3.82 -0.44 -7.01
C ILE A 96 4.60 -1.72 -6.68
N MET A 97 4.16 -2.83 -7.26
CA MET A 97 4.74 -4.15 -7.11
C MET A 97 5.43 -4.59 -8.40
N SER A 98 6.43 -5.45 -8.26
CA SER A 98 7.26 -5.92 -9.37
C SER A 98 6.55 -6.91 -10.30
N SER A 99 5.59 -7.68 -9.79
CA SER A 99 4.84 -8.70 -10.55
C SER A 99 3.37 -8.82 -10.10
N PRO A 100 2.50 -9.45 -10.90
CA PRO A 100 1.12 -9.76 -10.50
C PRO A 100 1.04 -10.62 -9.22
N GLU A 101 1.93 -11.61 -9.07
CA GLU A 101 1.96 -12.48 -7.89
C GLU A 101 2.34 -11.68 -6.63
N ALA A 102 3.29 -10.76 -6.76
CA ALA A 102 3.64 -9.84 -5.68
C ALA A 102 2.48 -8.90 -5.33
N ALA A 103 1.70 -8.46 -6.33
CA ALA A 103 0.48 -7.69 -6.11
C ALA A 103 -0.61 -8.48 -5.36
N GLU A 104 -0.81 -9.75 -5.69
CA GLU A 104 -1.75 -10.63 -4.96
C GLU A 104 -1.31 -10.83 -3.50
N GLN A 105 -0.02 -11.08 -3.26
CA GLN A 105 0.53 -11.18 -1.90
C GLN A 105 0.40 -9.87 -1.11
N ALA A 106 0.51 -8.73 -1.78
CA ALA A 106 0.28 -7.42 -1.18
C ALA A 106 -1.18 -7.23 -0.78
N ILE A 107 -2.14 -7.64 -1.63
CA ILE A 107 -3.57 -7.63 -1.31
C ILE A 107 -3.85 -8.50 -0.07
N GLU A 108 -3.27 -9.69 -0.03
CA GLU A 108 -3.45 -10.61 1.09
C GLU A 108 -2.85 -10.06 2.39
N THR A 109 -1.67 -9.42 2.29
CA THR A 109 -1.05 -8.70 3.41
C THR A 109 -1.99 -7.62 3.96
N LEU A 110 -2.61 -6.80 3.10
CA LEU A 110 -3.54 -5.75 3.52
C LEU A 110 -4.77 -6.30 4.26
N ARG A 111 -5.24 -7.49 3.86
CA ARG A 111 -6.43 -8.12 4.43
C ARG A 111 -6.14 -8.82 5.76
N ASN A 112 -4.99 -9.48 5.87
CA ASN A 112 -4.71 -10.39 6.98
C ASN A 112 -3.81 -9.81 8.06
N ASP A 113 -3.03 -8.78 7.76
CA ASP A 113 -2.28 -8.08 8.80
C ASP A 113 -3.26 -7.24 9.65
N PRO A 114 -3.42 -7.53 10.96
CA PRO A 114 -4.46 -6.88 11.77
C PRO A 114 -4.30 -5.35 11.87
N LEU A 115 -3.06 -4.86 11.84
CA LEU A 115 -2.79 -3.42 11.93
C LEU A 115 -3.07 -2.73 10.60
N LEU A 116 -2.78 -3.38 9.47
CA LEU A 116 -3.13 -2.83 8.18
C LEU A 116 -4.64 -2.88 7.94
N ALA A 117 -5.30 -4.00 8.23
CA ALA A 117 -6.73 -4.19 8.00
C ALA A 117 -7.60 -3.17 8.75
N ALA A 118 -7.11 -2.67 9.90
CA ALA A 118 -7.75 -1.61 10.68
C ALA A 118 -7.57 -0.20 10.11
N ARG A 119 -6.54 0.04 9.28
CA ARG A 119 -6.13 1.39 8.83
C ARG A 119 -6.26 1.60 7.33
N PHE A 120 -6.16 0.51 6.57
CA PHE A 120 -6.07 0.49 5.13
C PHE A 120 -7.13 -0.43 4.55
N ARG A 121 -7.56 -0.13 3.33
CA ARG A 121 -8.44 -1.00 2.54
C ARG A 121 -7.92 -1.11 1.11
N PRO A 122 -7.87 -2.31 0.52
CA PRO A 122 -7.54 -2.44 -0.89
C PRO A 122 -8.64 -1.78 -1.73
N VAL A 123 -8.24 -0.97 -2.70
CA VAL A 123 -9.14 -0.53 -3.78
C VAL A 123 -9.24 -1.70 -4.77
N PRO A 124 -10.45 -2.13 -5.16
CA PRO A 124 -10.58 -3.11 -6.23
C PRO A 124 -9.89 -2.56 -7.49
N PRO A 125 -9.18 -3.40 -8.26
CA PRO A 125 -8.61 -2.96 -9.53
C PRO A 125 -9.73 -2.35 -10.36
N ALA A 126 -9.49 -1.17 -10.95
CA ALA A 126 -10.48 -0.56 -11.83
C ALA A 126 -10.84 -1.57 -12.92
N GLU A 127 -12.13 -1.90 -13.04
CA GLU A 127 -12.61 -2.63 -14.21
C GLU A 127 -12.15 -1.88 -15.45
N LYS A 128 -11.55 -2.59 -16.41
CA LYS A 128 -11.39 -2.07 -17.76
C LYS A 128 -12.77 -1.61 -18.20
N GLN A 129 -12.95 -0.31 -18.40
CA GLN A 129 -14.08 0.19 -19.15
C GLN A 129 -13.86 -0.28 -20.59
N ASP A 130 -14.34 -1.48 -20.91
CA ASP A 130 -14.44 -1.94 -22.27
C ASP A 130 -15.36 -0.94 -22.98
N GLY A 131 -14.76 -0.18 -23.90
CA GLY A 131 -15.40 0.92 -24.59
C GLY A 131 -16.71 0.46 -25.23
N ILE A 132 -17.81 1.03 -24.78
CA ILE A 132 -19.04 1.09 -25.56
C ILE A 132 -18.99 2.44 -26.28
N GLU A 133 -18.43 2.41 -27.49
CA GLU A 133 -18.81 3.37 -28.54
C GLU A 133 -20.29 3.10 -28.88
N ALA A 134 -21.10 4.14 -28.85
CA ALA A 134 -22.41 4.20 -29.47
C ALA A 134 -22.45 5.42 -30.39
#